data_AF-A0A9C9G445-F1
#
_entry.id   AF-A0A9C9G445-F1
#
_cell.length_a   1.000
_cell.length_b   1.000
_cell.length_c   1.000
_cell.angle_alpha   90.00
_cell.angle_beta   90.00
_cell.angle_gamma   90.00
#
_symmetry.space_group_name_H-M   'P 1'
#
loop_
_entity.id
_entity.type
_entity.pdbx_description
1 polymer ?
#
loop_
_entity_poly.entity_id
_entity_poly.type
_entity_poly.pdbx_seq_one_letter_code
_entity_poly.pdbx_strand_id
1 'polypeptide(L)'
;MTTLNPYVHTFGQAMLARYGERVHKLAIDAAFTCPNRDGSKGIGGCTFCNNQSFSPNSRQPAVLEQQIAAGRRVIRKRTGARKYL
;
A
#
# COMPACT_ATOMS: atom_id res chain seq x y z
N MET A 1 -23.04 11.03 -10.83
CA MET A 1 -22.31 9.93 -10.13
C MET A 1 -22.69 9.97 -8.66
N THR A 2 -23.62 9.12 -8.26
CA THR A 2 -24.08 9.04 -6.87
C THR A 2 -23.02 8.30 -6.06
N THR A 3 -22.31 9.02 -5.18
CA THR A 3 -21.25 8.41 -4.35
C THR A 3 -21.86 7.50 -3.29
N LEU A 4 -21.26 6.34 -3.01
CA LEU A 4 -21.68 5.36 -1.98
C LEU A 4 -21.57 5.88 -0.54
N ASN A 5 -21.05 7.10 -0.37
CA ASN A 5 -20.78 7.76 0.90
C ASN A 5 -21.93 7.75 1.94
N PRO A 6 -23.23 7.86 1.59
CA PRO A 6 -24.28 7.84 2.61
C PRO A 6 -24.66 6.44 3.08
N TYR A 7 -24.22 5.38 2.38
CA TYR A 7 -24.60 4.00 2.69
C TYR A 7 -23.45 3.16 3.26
N VAL A 8 -22.20 3.61 3.11
CA VAL A 8 -21.02 2.85 3.50
C VAL A 8 -20.06 3.73 4.27
N HIS A 9 -19.64 3.29 5.46
CA HIS A 9 -18.53 3.88 6.18
C HIS A 9 -17.21 3.44 5.56
N THR A 10 -16.76 4.18 4.55
CA THR A 10 -15.46 3.90 3.93
C THR A 10 -14.33 4.33 4.85
N PHE A 11 -13.23 3.58 4.83
CA PHE A 11 -12.03 3.95 5.58
C PHE A 11 -11.54 5.36 5.24
N GLY A 12 -11.63 5.77 3.97
CA GLY A 12 -11.28 7.12 3.53
C GLY A 12 -12.11 8.22 4.22
N GLN A 13 -13.42 8.02 4.36
CA GLN A 13 -14.29 8.95 5.09
C GLN A 13 -13.98 8.94 6.59
N ALA A 14 -13.75 7.78 7.19
CA ALA A 14 -13.38 7.68 8.60
C ALA A 14 -12.06 8.43 8.89
N MET A 15 -11.06 8.30 8.02
CA MET A 15 -9.81 9.05 8.14
C MET A 15 -10.00 10.56 7.93
N LEU A 16 -10.83 10.95 6.95
CA LEU A 16 -11.14 12.37 6.72
C LEU A 16 -11.85 12.99 7.93
N ALA A 17 -12.83 12.30 8.51
CA ALA A 17 -13.52 12.75 9.72
C ALA A 17 -12.56 12.85 10.93
N ARG A 18 -11.65 11.89 11.09
CA ARG A 18 -10.69 11.87 12.20
C ARG A 18 -9.60 12.94 12.10
N TYR A 19 -9.12 13.24 10.90
CA TYR A 19 -7.92 14.07 10.70
C TYR A 19 -8.17 15.40 10.02
N GLY A 20 -9.41 15.69 9.59
CA GLY A 20 -9.78 16.93 8.91
C GLY A 20 -9.21 17.10 7.49
N GLU A 21 -8.47 16.10 7.00
CA GLU A 21 -7.92 16.08 5.64
C GLU A 21 -7.75 14.65 5.12
N ARG A 22 -7.56 14.51 3.80
CA ARG A 22 -7.37 13.20 3.17
C ARG A 22 -6.02 12.59 3.55
N VAL A 23 -6.07 11.37 4.08
CA VAL A 23 -4.88 10.54 4.36
C VAL A 23 -4.59 9.63 3.17
N HIS A 24 -3.35 9.61 2.69
CA HIS A 24 -2.95 8.84 1.52
C HIS A 24 -2.10 7.63 1.91
N LYS A 25 -2.39 6.46 1.30
CA LYS A 25 -1.64 5.23 1.56
C LYS A 25 -0.26 5.28 0.92
N LEU A 26 0.78 4.90 1.67
CA LEU A 26 2.12 4.63 1.17
C LEU A 26 2.30 3.13 1.00
N ALA A 27 2.61 2.70 -0.23
CA ALA A 27 3.04 1.34 -0.47
C ALA A 27 4.48 1.17 0.04
N ILE A 28 4.68 0.20 0.91
CA ILE A 28 5.99 -0.19 1.44
C ILE A 28 6.20 -1.69 1.22
N ASP A 29 7.43 -2.07 0.95
CA ASP A 29 7.88 -3.47 0.95
C ASP A 29 8.66 -3.72 2.24
N ALA A 30 8.07 -4.49 3.15
CA ALA A 30 8.65 -4.86 4.43
C ALA A 30 9.39 -6.20 4.39
N ALA A 31 9.73 -6.70 3.21
CA ALA A 31 10.39 -7.99 2.99
C ALA A 31 9.63 -9.19 3.58
N PHE A 32 8.31 -9.07 3.75
CA PHE A 32 7.48 -10.21 4.12
C PHE A 32 7.35 -11.19 2.96
N THR A 33 7.35 -12.47 3.30
CA THR A 33 7.05 -13.54 2.36
C THR A 33 5.76 -14.24 2.75
N CYS A 34 5.15 -14.95 1.79
CA CYS A 34 3.98 -15.78 2.04
C CYS A 34 4.46 -17.19 2.36
N PRO A 35 3.90 -17.85 3.39
CA PRO A 35 4.32 -19.20 3.78
C PRO A 35 4.06 -20.26 2.70
N ASN A 36 3.15 -19.98 1.76
CA ASN A 36 2.92 -20.84 0.59
C ASN A 36 3.98 -20.61 -0.50
N ARG A 37 4.65 -19.45 -0.52
CA ARG A 37 5.73 -19.12 -1.47
C ARG A 37 7.09 -19.54 -0.96
N ASP A 38 7.35 -19.35 0.32
CA ASP A 38 8.61 -19.79 0.94
C ASP A 38 8.67 -21.30 1.20
N GLY A 39 7.53 -22.00 1.06
CA GLY A 39 7.44 -23.44 1.18
C GLY A 39 7.13 -23.97 2.58
N SER A 40 7.04 -23.10 3.58
CA SER A 40 6.77 -23.50 4.97
C SER A 40 5.36 -24.07 5.20
N LYS A 41 4.39 -23.70 4.36
CA LYS A 41 2.99 -24.20 4.42
C LYS A 41 2.47 -24.76 3.10
N GLY A 42 3.31 -24.91 2.08
CA GLY A 42 2.89 -25.42 0.77
C GLY A 42 4.05 -25.89 -0.09
N ILE A 43 3.77 -26.68 -1.13
CA ILE A 43 4.77 -27.22 -2.07
C ILE A 43 4.41 -26.72 -3.47
N GLY A 44 5.40 -26.25 -4.23
CA GLY A 44 5.20 -25.74 -5.59
C GLY A 44 4.86 -24.24 -5.70
N GLY A 45 4.79 -23.51 -4.59
CA GLY A 45 4.49 -22.07 -4.58
C GLY A 45 2.98 -21.78 -4.64
N CYS A 46 2.62 -20.53 -4.97
CA CYS A 46 1.23 -20.13 -5.14
C CYS A 46 0.94 -19.85 -6.62
N THR A 47 0.06 -20.64 -7.24
CA THR A 47 -0.33 -20.50 -8.66
C THR A 47 -0.89 -19.11 -9.00
N PHE A 48 -1.46 -18.42 -8.01
CA PHE A 48 -2.00 -17.07 -8.17
C PHE A 48 -0.98 -15.95 -7.92
N CYS A 49 0.21 -16.26 -7.38
CA CYS A 49 1.14 -15.22 -6.91
C CYS A 49 2.34 -15.07 -7.84
N ASN A 50 2.38 -13.94 -8.55
CA ASN A 50 3.58 -13.38 -9.13
C ASN A 50 3.84 -11.96 -8.59
N ASN A 51 4.45 -11.84 -7.41
CA ASN A 51 4.71 -10.51 -6.81
C ASN A 51 5.55 -9.59 -7.72
N GLN A 52 6.40 -10.17 -8.58
CA GLN A 52 7.23 -9.38 -9.48
C GLN A 52 6.40 -8.63 -10.54
N SER A 53 5.21 -9.11 -10.90
CA SER A 53 4.35 -8.42 -11.88
C SER A 53 3.61 -7.21 -11.29
N PHE A 54 3.38 -7.18 -9.98
CA PHE A 54 2.61 -6.11 -9.32
C PHE A 54 3.47 -5.17 -8.48
N SER A 55 4.70 -5.56 -8.15
CA SER A 55 5.67 -4.72 -7.43
C SER A 55 7.03 -4.75 -8.15
N PRO A 56 7.23 -3.92 -9.18
CA PRO A 56 8.47 -3.91 -9.97
C PRO A 56 9.73 -3.59 -9.13
N ASN A 57 9.56 -2.95 -7.97
CA ASN A 57 10.65 -2.63 -7.06
C ASN A 57 10.91 -3.71 -5.98
N SER A 58 10.15 -4.82 -5.98
CA SER A 58 10.23 -5.86 -4.93
C SER A 58 11.50 -6.71 -4.94
N ARG A 59 12.32 -6.66 -6.00
CA ARG A 59 13.54 -7.48 -6.10
C ARG A 59 14.65 -6.99 -5.16
N GLN A 60 14.74 -5.69 -4.99
CA GLN A 60 15.74 -5.02 -4.15
C GLN A 60 15.10 -3.77 -3.54
N PRO A 61 14.20 -3.95 -2.57
CA PRO A 61 13.57 -2.82 -1.92
C PRO A 61 14.62 -2.01 -1.15
N ALA A 62 14.57 -0.69 -1.28
CA ALA A 62 15.37 0.21 -0.46
C ALA A 62 15.02 0.05 1.03
N VAL A 63 15.85 0.57 1.94
CA VAL A 63 15.51 0.60 3.38
C VAL A 63 14.20 1.36 3.62
N LEU A 64 13.44 0.99 4.66
CA LEU A 64 12.06 1.45 4.87
C LEU A 64 11.94 2.98 4.90
N GLU A 65 12.90 3.67 5.51
CA GLU A 65 12.94 5.13 5.60
C GLU A 65 13.01 5.76 4.19
N GLN A 66 13.82 5.19 3.31
CA GLN A 66 13.96 5.65 1.93
C GLN A 66 12.69 5.38 1.13
N GLN A 67 12.04 4.23 1.34
CA GLN A 67 10.76 3.93 0.71
C GLN A 67 9.67 4.92 1.13
N ILE A 68 9.54 5.19 2.44
CA ILE A 68 8.58 6.17 2.99
C ILE A 68 8.85 7.56 2.42
N ALA A 69 10.11 8.01 2.43
CA ALA A 69 10.49 9.32 1.89
C ALA A 69 10.17 9.44 0.40
N ALA A 70 10.52 8.43 -0.40
CA ALA A 70 10.24 8.39 -1.84
C ALA A 70 8.74 8.37 -2.14
N GLY A 71 7.98 7.55 -1.41
CA GLY A 71 6.52 7.46 -1.54
C GLY A 71 5.84 8.79 -1.22
N ARG A 72 6.19 9.42 -0.09
CA ARG A 72 5.66 10.76 0.29
C ARG A 72 5.96 11.78 -0.79
N ARG A 73 7.18 11.82 -1.32
CA ARG A 73 7.59 12.75 -2.38
C ARG A 73 6.72 12.59 -3.63
N VAL A 74 6.51 11.36 -4.11
CA VAL A 74 5.72 11.09 -5.32
C VAL A 74 4.25 11.44 -5.10
N ILE A 75 3.65 10.98 -4.00
CA ILE A 75 2.23 11.24 -3.71
C ILE A 75 1.99 12.73 -3.50
N ARG A 76 2.84 13.41 -2.73
CA ARG A 76 2.75 14.87 -2.53
C ARG A 76 2.77 15.62 -3.85
N LYS A 77 3.71 15.28 -4.74
CA LYS A 77 3.82 15.92 -6.07
C LYS A 77 2.56 15.74 -6.91
N ARG A 78 1.92 14.56 -6.84
CA ARG A 78 0.73 14.24 -7.66
C ARG A 78 -0.59 14.74 -7.08
N THR A 79 -0.70 14.85 -5.76
CA THR A 79 -2.00 15.03 -5.08
C THR A 79 -2.04 16.20 -4.11
N GLY A 80 -0.90 16.80 -3.77
CA GLY A 80 -0.80 17.79 -2.69
C GLY A 80 -0.97 17.21 -1.28
N ALA A 81 -0.95 15.88 -1.12
CA ALA A 81 -1.12 15.22 0.17
C ALA A 81 -0.14 15.74 1.24
N ARG A 82 -0.65 15.89 2.47
CA ARG A 82 0.14 16.25 3.67
C ARG A 82 0.11 15.18 4.76
N LYS A 83 -0.90 14.29 4.76
CA LYS A 83 -1.01 13.14 5.66
C LYS A 83 -0.93 11.82 4.92
N TYR A 84 -0.28 10.86 5.56
CA TYR A 84 -0.01 9.55 5.01
C TYR A 84 -0.26 8.47 6.04
N LEU A 85 -0.59 7.27 5.54
CA LEU A 85 -0.64 6.02 6.29
C LEU A 85 0.20 4.97 5.55
#